data_AF-A0A8E2J2P3-F1
#
_entry.id   AF-A0A8E2J2P3-F1
#
_cell.length_a   1.000
_cell.length_b   1.000
_cell.length_c   1.000
_cell.angle_alpha   90.00
_cell.angle_beta   90.00
_cell.angle_gamma   90.00
#
_symmetry.space_group_name_H-M   'P 1'
#
loop_
_entity.id
_entity.type
_entity.pdbx_description
1 polymer ?
#
loop_
_entity_poly.entity_id
_entity_poly.type
_entity_poly.pdbx_seq_one_letter_code
_entity_poly.pdbx_strand_id
1 'polypeptide(L)'
;MVACILILVAGSSHGGSDLDASIVFLIFITPLSFFLWYRPIYNGYMKEQSLYFYAYFVFCGFHLAYSLYMIIGIPSTGSAGLIQTIQMYTKGHIVAGVFGTIATVGWVVQGIGNALYYRQIWAHHKAQGHSVEKAKTELATRGAKAYFTRG
;
A
#
# COMPACT_ATOMS: atom_id res chain seq x y z
N MET A 1 -2.56 12.33 5.50
CA MET A 1 -3.23 13.03 6.61
C MET A 1 -2.75 14.47 6.79
N VAL A 2 -1.50 14.75 7.21
CA VAL A 2 -1.04 16.15 7.43
C VAL A 2 -1.23 17.04 6.21
N ALA A 3 -0.82 16.57 5.03
CA ALA A 3 -1.05 17.29 3.78
C ALA A 3 -2.56 17.51 3.49
N CYS A 4 -3.42 16.50 3.76
CA CYS A 4 -4.87 16.63 3.61
C CYS A 4 -5.48 17.66 4.58
N ILE A 5 -4.97 17.76 5.81
CA ILE A 5 -5.38 18.80 6.77
C ILE A 5 -5.05 20.18 6.21
N LEU A 6 -3.84 20.37 5.68
CA LEU A 6 -3.43 21.65 5.11
C LEU A 6 -4.22 22.00 3.83
N ILE A 7 -4.55 21.01 3.01
CA ILE A 7 -5.43 21.15 1.84
C ILE A 7 -6.86 21.56 2.26
N LEU A 8 -7.38 20.97 3.34
CA LEU A 8 -8.68 21.34 3.91
C LEU A 8 -8.66 22.78 4.44
N VAL A 9 -7.65 23.14 5.22
CA VAL A 9 -7.49 24.51 5.76
C VAL A 9 -7.28 25.54 4.64
N ALA A 10 -6.67 25.14 3.52
CA ALA A 10 -6.53 25.96 2.32
C ALA A 10 -7.86 26.17 1.56
N GLY A 11 -8.99 25.62 2.03
CA GLY A 11 -10.31 25.85 1.43
C GLY A 11 -10.58 25.00 0.19
N SER A 12 -9.90 23.85 0.03
CA SER A 12 -10.22 22.92 -1.05
C SER A 12 -11.64 22.36 -0.89
N SER A 13 -12.44 22.37 -1.97
CA SER A 13 -13.81 21.85 -1.98
C SER A 13 -13.90 20.36 -1.61
N HIS A 14 -12.82 19.61 -1.83
CA HIS A 14 -12.72 18.17 -1.54
C HIS A 14 -11.88 17.90 -0.29
N GLY A 15 -11.40 18.92 0.42
CA GLY A 15 -10.46 18.76 1.53
C GLY A 15 -11.00 17.90 2.67
N GLY A 16 -12.32 17.94 2.91
CA GLY A 16 -12.99 17.10 3.92
C GLY A 16 -12.93 15.62 3.54
N SER A 17 -13.29 15.32 2.28
CA SER A 17 -13.25 13.99 1.66
C SER A 17 -11.83 13.45 1.43
N ASP A 18 -10.82 14.32 1.46
CA ASP A 18 -9.43 13.89 1.46
C ASP A 18 -8.90 13.61 2.87
N LEU A 19 -9.40 14.34 3.88
CA LEU A 19 -9.01 14.11 5.26
C LEU A 19 -9.57 12.79 5.79
N ASP A 20 -10.87 12.55 5.65
CA ASP A 20 -11.53 11.32 6.09
C ASP A 20 -10.94 10.07 5.44
N ALA A 21 -10.72 10.07 4.13
CA ALA A 21 -10.09 8.98 3.40
C ALA A 21 -8.67 8.70 3.91
N SER A 22 -7.92 9.76 4.24
CA SER A 22 -6.57 9.60 4.80
C SER A 22 -6.56 9.06 6.24
N ILE A 23 -7.60 9.32 7.03
CA ILE A 23 -7.79 8.76 8.37
C ILE A 23 -8.15 7.28 8.28
N VAL A 24 -9.11 6.93 7.40
CA VAL A 24 -9.48 5.54 7.13
C VAL A 24 -8.25 4.75 6.67
N PHE A 25 -7.44 5.32 5.77
CA PHE A 25 -6.20 4.69 5.35
C PHE A 25 -5.26 4.41 6.54
N LEU A 26 -5.03 5.39 7.41
CA LEU A 26 -4.16 5.20 8.57
C LEU A 26 -4.69 4.15 9.55
N ILE A 27 -5.99 4.12 9.82
CA ILE A 27 -6.58 3.20 10.81
C ILE A 27 -6.65 1.78 10.28
N PHE A 28 -7.00 1.58 9.02
CA PHE A 28 -7.25 0.24 8.47
C PHE A 28 -6.05 -0.33 7.71
N ILE A 29 -5.46 0.44 6.81
CA ILE A 29 -4.38 -0.09 5.96
C ILE A 29 -3.11 -0.31 6.78
N THR A 30 -2.82 0.51 7.80
CA THR A 30 -1.66 0.30 8.67
C THR A 30 -1.68 -1.08 9.34
N PRO A 31 -2.70 -1.48 10.13
CA PRO A 31 -2.73 -2.82 10.71
C PRO A 31 -2.91 -3.92 9.66
N LEU A 32 -3.75 -3.72 8.64
CA LEU A 32 -3.94 -4.73 7.60
C LEU A 32 -2.64 -5.01 6.83
N SER A 33 -1.79 -4.01 6.61
CA SER A 33 -0.50 -4.19 5.95
C SER A 33 0.39 -5.22 6.66
N PHE A 34 0.39 -5.16 7.99
CA PHE A 34 1.13 -6.09 8.83
C PHE A 34 0.62 -7.51 8.63
N PHE A 35 -0.70 -7.73 8.70
CA PHE A 35 -1.27 -9.06 8.61
C PHE A 35 -1.33 -9.65 7.19
N LEU A 36 -1.49 -8.80 6.17
CA LEU A 36 -1.80 -9.24 4.82
C LEU A 36 -0.58 -9.36 3.89
N TRP A 37 0.52 -8.65 4.16
CA TRP A 37 1.73 -8.82 3.35
C TRP A 37 3.04 -8.85 4.13
N TYR A 38 3.23 -8.08 5.21
CA TYR A 38 4.49 -8.17 5.97
C TYR A 38 4.65 -9.47 6.76
N ARG A 39 3.63 -9.90 7.50
CA ARG A 39 3.65 -11.18 8.22
C ARG A 39 3.67 -12.39 7.26
N PRO A 40 2.89 -12.40 6.16
CA PRO A 40 2.98 -13.46 5.17
C PRO A 40 4.36 -13.56 4.54
N ILE A 41 4.98 -12.47 4.12
CA ILE A 41 6.30 -12.57 3.51
C ILE A 41 7.38 -13.06 4.50
N TYR A 42 7.32 -12.61 5.75
CA TYR A 42 8.19 -13.12 6.81
C TYR A 42 8.04 -14.63 6.98
N ASN A 43 6.79 -15.12 7.07
CA ASN A 43 6.52 -16.56 7.17
C ASN A 43 6.89 -17.33 5.89
N GLY A 44 6.78 -16.69 4.72
CA GLY A 44 7.19 -17.24 3.43
C GLY A 44 8.67 -17.57 3.44
N TYR A 45 9.52 -16.61 3.80
CA TYR A 45 10.97 -16.82 3.92
C TYR A 45 11.34 -17.75 5.08
N MET A 46 10.68 -17.64 6.23
CA MET A 46 11.02 -18.47 7.40
C MET A 46 10.67 -19.94 7.20
N LYS A 47 9.56 -20.25 6.51
CA LYS A 47 9.04 -21.61 6.38
C LYS A 47 9.18 -22.19 4.96
N GLU A 48 9.64 -21.37 4.00
CA GLU A 48 9.79 -21.72 2.58
C GLU A 48 8.53 -22.41 2.00
N GLN A 49 7.37 -21.81 2.28
CA GLN A 49 6.06 -22.33 1.87
C GLN A 49 5.43 -21.46 0.78
N SER A 50 4.96 -22.10 -0.28
CA SER A 50 4.39 -21.41 -1.44
C SER A 50 3.15 -20.58 -1.11
N LEU A 51 2.30 -21.05 -0.19
CA LEU A 51 1.06 -20.37 0.19
C LEU A 51 1.30 -18.94 0.69
N TYR A 52 2.34 -18.73 1.50
CA TYR A 52 2.63 -17.42 2.08
C TYR A 52 3.15 -16.42 1.04
N PHE A 53 3.98 -16.89 0.08
CA PHE A 53 4.43 -16.05 -1.04
C PHE A 53 3.26 -15.62 -1.93
N TYR A 54 2.36 -16.55 -2.28
CA TYR A 54 1.18 -16.20 -3.10
C TYR A 54 0.21 -15.26 -2.39
N ALA A 55 0.01 -15.43 -1.07
CA ALA A 55 -0.80 -14.49 -0.31
C ALA A 55 -0.17 -13.08 -0.30
N TYR A 56 1.15 -12.98 -0.10
CA TYR A 56 1.88 -11.72 -0.26
C TYR A 56 1.65 -11.11 -1.65
N PHE A 57 1.81 -11.89 -2.73
CA PHE A 57 1.68 -11.34 -4.09
C PHE A 57 0.29 -10.79 -4.42
N VAL A 58 -0.77 -11.41 -3.88
CA VAL A 58 -2.14 -10.93 -4.07
C VAL A 58 -2.36 -9.61 -3.33
N PHE A 59 -2.14 -9.58 -2.02
CA PHE A 59 -2.45 -8.40 -1.21
C PHE A 59 -1.48 -7.24 -1.47
N CYS A 60 -0.18 -7.53 -1.57
CA CYS A 60 0.82 -6.52 -1.91
C CYS A 60 0.66 -6.02 -3.35
N GLY A 61 0.18 -6.86 -4.27
CA GLY A 61 -0.14 -6.48 -5.65
C GLY A 61 -1.28 -5.46 -5.72
N PHE A 62 -2.38 -5.69 -4.98
CA PHE A 62 -3.45 -4.69 -4.87
C PHE A 62 -2.97 -3.39 -4.22
N HIS A 63 -2.13 -3.48 -3.19
CA HIS A 63 -1.54 -2.30 -2.55
C HIS A 63 -0.62 -1.52 -3.52
N LEU A 64 0.09 -2.21 -4.42
CA LEU A 64 0.92 -1.56 -5.43
C LEU A 64 0.07 -0.81 -6.46
N ALA A 65 -1.02 -1.41 -6.95
CA ALA A 65 -1.99 -0.73 -7.81
C ALA A 65 -2.63 0.48 -7.11
N TYR A 66 -2.99 0.33 -5.84
CA TYR A 66 -3.48 1.43 -5.01
C TYR A 66 -2.44 2.54 -4.85
N SER A 67 -1.16 2.20 -4.68
CA SER A 67 -0.09 3.19 -4.57
C SER A 67 0.03 4.04 -5.84
N LEU A 68 -0.12 3.45 -7.04
CA LEU A 68 -0.17 4.20 -8.30
C LEU A 68 -1.35 5.17 -8.34
N TYR A 69 -2.52 4.71 -7.92
CA TYR A 69 -3.71 5.56 -7.80
C TYR A 69 -3.50 6.74 -6.85
N MET A 70 -2.85 6.51 -5.70
CA MET A 70 -2.53 7.56 -4.72
C MET A 70 -1.47 8.54 -5.23
N ILE A 71 -0.49 8.09 -6.03
CA ILE A 71 0.50 8.97 -6.67
C ILE A 71 -0.19 9.97 -7.62
N ILE A 72 -1.13 9.50 -8.45
CA ILE A 72 -1.91 10.36 -9.36
C ILE A 72 -2.66 11.42 -8.55
N GLY A 73 -3.26 11.01 -7.44
CA GLY A 73 -3.85 11.91 -6.47
C GLY A 73 -5.15 12.57 -6.92
N ILE A 74 -6.08 11.75 -7.44
CA ILE A 74 -7.43 12.18 -7.79
C ILE A 74 -8.07 12.86 -6.56
N PRO A 75 -8.80 13.99 -6.70
CA PRO A 75 -9.47 14.64 -5.56
C PRO A 75 -10.47 13.70 -4.86
N SER A 76 -10.66 13.89 -3.54
CA SER A 76 -11.53 13.07 -2.69
C SER A 76 -11.02 11.64 -2.44
N THR A 77 -9.71 11.44 -2.45
CA THR A 77 -9.06 10.12 -2.28
C THR A 77 -8.11 10.07 -1.09
N GLY A 78 -7.81 11.21 -0.49
CA GLY A 78 -6.97 11.34 0.69
C GLY A 78 -5.48 11.12 0.48
N SER A 79 -5.04 11.13 -0.77
CA SER A 79 -3.63 10.95 -1.16
C SER A 79 -2.77 12.19 -0.99
N ALA A 80 -3.34 13.38 -1.14
CA ALA A 80 -2.58 14.61 -1.42
C ALA A 80 -1.53 14.39 -2.53
N GLY A 81 -1.87 13.58 -3.55
CA GLY A 81 -0.97 13.21 -4.64
C GLY A 81 -0.77 14.32 -5.66
N LEU A 82 -0.28 13.96 -6.86
CA LEU A 82 0.24 14.91 -7.84
C LEU A 82 -0.79 15.97 -8.27
N ILE A 83 -2.02 15.57 -8.63
CA ILE A 83 -3.06 16.48 -9.10
C ILE A 83 -3.43 17.49 -8.01
N GLN A 84 -3.72 17.01 -6.79
CA GLN A 84 -4.05 17.87 -5.65
C GLN A 84 -2.90 18.82 -5.29
N THR A 85 -1.66 18.33 -5.34
CA THR A 85 -0.45 19.14 -5.09
C THR A 85 -0.33 20.29 -6.09
N ILE A 86 -0.50 20.00 -7.39
CA ILE A 86 -0.49 21.02 -8.45
C ILE A 86 -1.59 22.04 -8.22
N GLN A 87 -2.81 21.60 -7.88
CA GLN A 87 -3.93 22.50 -7.61
C GLN A 87 -3.65 23.46 -6.45
N MET A 88 -2.95 23.02 -5.41
CA MET A 88 -2.58 23.89 -4.29
C MET A 88 -1.59 24.98 -4.71
N TYR A 89 -0.59 24.65 -5.53
CA TYR A 89 0.33 25.63 -6.08
C TYR A 89 -0.36 26.63 -7.01
N THR A 90 -1.22 26.17 -7.92
CA THR A 90 -1.96 27.04 -8.85
C THR A 90 -2.87 28.03 -8.14
N LYS A 91 -3.43 27.65 -6.99
CA LYS A 91 -4.29 28.53 -6.16
C LYS A 91 -3.50 29.44 -5.21
N GLY A 92 -2.16 29.40 -5.23
CA GLY A 92 -1.30 30.22 -4.37
C GLY A 92 -1.14 29.70 -2.94
N HIS A 93 -1.61 28.49 -2.62
CA HIS A 93 -1.47 27.89 -1.29
C HIS A 93 -0.14 27.15 -1.15
N ILE A 94 0.96 27.92 -1.06
CA ILE A 94 2.33 27.40 -1.08
C ILE A 94 2.58 26.36 0.03
N VAL A 95 2.12 26.61 1.26
CA VAL A 95 2.33 25.68 2.39
C VAL A 95 1.65 24.34 2.11
N ALA A 96 0.39 24.34 1.66
CA ALA A 96 -0.33 23.12 1.31
C ALA A 96 0.34 22.39 0.12
N GLY A 97 0.83 23.14 -0.87
CA GLY A 97 1.59 22.59 -2.01
C GLY A 97 2.89 21.91 -1.60
N VAL A 98 3.67 22.51 -0.69
CA VAL A 98 4.93 21.92 -0.20
C VAL A 98 4.67 20.59 0.52
N PHE A 99 3.69 20.56 1.43
CA PHE A 99 3.33 19.33 2.13
C PHE A 99 2.69 18.28 1.20
N GLY A 100 1.92 18.70 0.20
CA GLY A 100 1.45 17.83 -0.88
C GLY A 100 2.60 17.23 -1.70
N THR A 101 3.64 18.02 -1.96
CA THR A 101 4.85 17.54 -2.64
C THR A 101 5.56 16.47 -1.81
N ILE A 102 5.75 16.72 -0.52
CA ILE A 102 6.34 15.73 0.41
C ILE A 102 5.50 14.44 0.42
N ALA A 103 4.18 14.55 0.49
CA ALA A 103 3.28 13.40 0.45
C ALA A 103 3.40 12.64 -0.88
N THR A 104 3.39 13.34 -2.01
CA THR A 104 3.51 12.76 -3.35
C THR A 104 4.85 12.03 -3.52
N VAL A 105 5.96 12.65 -3.10
CA VAL A 105 7.28 12.00 -3.11
C VAL A 105 7.27 10.76 -2.21
N GLY A 106 6.66 10.84 -1.03
CA GLY A 106 6.48 9.69 -0.14
C GLY A 106 5.76 8.52 -0.82
N TRP A 107 4.65 8.78 -1.50
CA TRP A 107 3.93 7.77 -2.28
C TRP A 107 4.76 7.18 -3.42
N VAL A 108 5.53 8.01 -4.14
CA VAL A 108 6.41 7.53 -5.21
C VAL A 108 7.52 6.63 -4.67
N VAL A 109 8.22 7.06 -3.62
CA VAL A 109 9.30 6.29 -3.00
C VAL A 109 8.77 4.96 -2.45
N GLN A 110 7.63 5.00 -1.76
CA GLN A 110 6.99 3.81 -1.22
C GLN A 110 6.51 2.86 -2.33
N GLY A 111 5.88 3.38 -3.38
CA GLY A 111 5.40 2.59 -4.51
C GLY A 111 6.55 1.92 -5.27
N ILE A 112 7.62 2.66 -5.57
CA ILE A 112 8.82 2.12 -6.23
C ILE A 112 9.50 1.09 -5.32
N GLY A 113 9.71 1.40 -4.04
CA GLY A 113 10.31 0.48 -3.09
C GLY A 113 9.53 -0.84 -3.02
N ASN A 114 8.20 -0.76 -2.92
CA ASN A 114 7.35 -1.94 -2.90
C ASN A 114 7.39 -2.73 -4.22
N ALA A 115 7.45 -2.07 -5.37
CA ALA A 115 7.61 -2.73 -6.67
C ALA A 115 8.95 -3.48 -6.78
N LEU A 116 10.03 -2.89 -6.28
CA LEU A 116 11.36 -3.52 -6.26
C LEU A 116 11.36 -4.77 -5.37
N TYR A 117 10.82 -4.67 -4.16
CA TYR A 117 10.68 -5.84 -3.27
C TYR A 117 9.78 -6.90 -3.88
N TYR A 118 8.65 -6.51 -4.47
CA TYR A 118 7.75 -7.44 -5.15
C TYR A 118 8.49 -8.24 -6.23
N ARG A 119 9.30 -7.57 -7.06
CA ARG A 119 10.11 -8.22 -8.10
C ARG A 119 11.18 -9.15 -7.51
N GLN A 120 11.86 -8.72 -6.45
CA GLN A 120 12.88 -9.54 -5.79
C GLN A 120 12.30 -10.81 -5.17
N ILE A 121 11.16 -10.68 -4.49
CA ILE A 121 10.43 -11.79 -3.87
C ILE A 121 9.91 -12.73 -4.96
N TRP A 122 9.40 -12.19 -6.08
CA TRP A 122 9.00 -12.99 -7.23
C TRP A 122 10.15 -13.81 -7.81
N ALA A 123 11.35 -13.21 -7.92
CA ALA A 123 12.53 -13.92 -8.39
C ALA A 123 12.93 -15.06 -7.43
N HIS A 124 12.95 -14.81 -6.12
CA HIS A 124 13.21 -15.85 -5.10
C HIS A 124 12.19 -16.99 -5.19
N HIS A 125 10.90 -16.64 -5.19
CA HIS A 125 9.79 -17.58 -5.32
C HIS A 125 9.94 -18.50 -6.54
N LYS A 126 10.30 -17.92 -7.69
CA LYS A 126 10.50 -18.68 -8.93
C LYS A 126 11.74 -19.58 -8.86
N ALA A 127 12.83 -19.11 -8.24
CA ALA A 127 14.04 -19.90 -8.05
C ALA A 127 13.82 -21.11 -7.13
N GLN A 128 12.96 -20.98 -6.11
CA GLN A 128 12.58 -22.06 -5.19
C GLN A 128 11.54 -23.05 -5.77
N GLY A 129 11.13 -22.89 -7.03
CA GLY A 129 10.19 -23.80 -7.69
C GLY A 129 8.78 -23.78 -7.06
N HIS A 130 8.41 -22.70 -6.39
CA HIS A 130 7.09 -22.57 -5.79
C HIS A 130 6.00 -22.47 -6.86
N SER A 131 4.90 -23.21 -6.68
CA SER A 131 3.79 -23.29 -7.63
C SER A 131 2.43 -23.07 -6.94
N VAL A 132 1.44 -22.63 -7.72
CA VAL A 132 0.06 -22.46 -7.23
C VAL A 132 -0.53 -23.79 -6.78
N GLU A 133 -0.17 -24.89 -7.45
CA GLU A 133 -0.61 -26.24 -7.06
C GLU A 133 -0.09 -26.61 -5.67
N LYS A 134 1.21 -26.39 -5.41
CA LYS A 134 1.79 -26.57 -4.07
C LYS A 134 1.10 -25.69 -3.03
N ALA A 135 0.78 -24.44 -3.38
CA ALA A 135 0.05 -23.53 -2.49
C ALA A 135 -1.36 -24.05 -2.16
N LYS A 136 -2.09 -24.62 -3.14
CA LYS A 136 -3.41 -25.24 -2.94
C LYS A 136 -3.33 -26.46 -2.02
N THR A 137 -2.33 -27.32 -2.22
CA THR A 137 -2.09 -28.48 -1.34
C THR A 137 -1.79 -28.01 0.08
N GLU A 138 -0.90 -27.04 0.26
CA GLU A 138 -0.57 -26.47 1.58
C GLU A 138 -1.81 -25.88 2.28
N LEU A 139 -2.68 -25.20 1.52
CA LEU A 139 -3.93 -24.67 2.04
C LEU A 139 -4.91 -25.77 2.43
N ALA A 140 -5.05 -26.82 1.62
CA ALA A 140 -5.94 -27.95 1.89
C ALA A 140 -5.48 -28.76 3.12
N THR A 141 -4.17 -28.96 3.29
CA THR A 141 -3.61 -29.74 4.40
C THR A 141 -3.60 -28.96 5.72
N ARG A 142 -3.34 -27.65 5.69
CA ARG A 142 -3.14 -26.84 6.91
C ARG A 142 -4.37 -26.00 7.29
N GLY A 143 -5.31 -25.83 6.37
CA GLY A 143 -6.49 -24.98 6.53
C GLY A 143 -6.15 -23.49 6.69
N ALA A 144 -7.15 -22.62 6.49
CA ALA A 144 -7.00 -21.18 6.68
C ALA A 144 -6.61 -20.81 8.13
N LYS A 145 -6.93 -21.66 9.12
CA LYS A 145 -6.63 -21.40 10.53
C LYS A 145 -5.13 -21.30 10.80
N ALA A 146 -4.30 -22.15 10.19
CA ALA A 146 -2.85 -22.13 10.36
C ALA A 146 -2.19 -20.84 9.83
N TYR A 147 -2.86 -20.13 8.92
CA TYR A 147 -2.40 -18.84 8.39
C TYR A 147 -2.49 -17.73 9.45
N PHE A 148 -3.54 -17.72 10.28
CA PHE A 148 -3.79 -16.67 11.27
C PHE A 148 -3.23 -16.99 12.66
N THR A 149 -3.16 -18.26 13.06
CA THR A 149 -2.88 -18.66 14.46
C THR A 149 -1.44 -19.04 14.76
N ARG A 150 -0.55 -19.24 13.77
CA ARG A 150 0.86 -19.53 14.04
C ARG A 150 1.64 -18.22 14.21
N GLY A 151 1.67 -17.73 15.45
CA GLY A 151 2.75 -16.89 15.96
C GLY A 151 4.01 -17.74 16.13
#